data_AF-G4NZD5-F1
#
_entry.id   AF-G4NZD5-F1
#
_cell.length_a   1.000
_cell.length_b   1.000
_cell.length_c   1.000
_cell.angle_alpha   90.00
_cell.angle_beta   90.00
_cell.angle_gamma   90.00
#
_symmetry.space_group_name_H-M   'P 1'
#
loop_
_entity.id
_entity.type
_entity.pdbx_description
1 polymer ?
#
loop_
_entity_poly.entity_id
_entity_poly.type
_entity_poly.pdbx_seq_one_letter_code
_entity_poly.pdbx_strand_id
1 'polypeptide(L)' 'MHAPLSLLKQMLTEHQKETEKAVTFEEYIAVRLKLQELMGKFASFEEWDLYQKAADLMMHTSFQWMK' A
#
# COMPACT_ATOMS: atom_id res chain seq x y z
N MET A 1 7.28 -11.76 -17.41
CA MET A 1 6.80 -10.52 -18.06
C MET A 1 6.52 -9.51 -16.97
N HIS A 2 7.29 -8.42 -16.89
CA HIS A 2 7.05 -7.34 -15.94
C HIS A 2 5.74 -6.64 -16.31
N ALA A 3 4.84 -6.49 -15.33
CA ALA A 3 3.62 -5.73 -15.51
C ALA A 3 3.98 -4.30 -15.98
N PRO A 4 3.33 -3.78 -17.04
CA PRO A 4 3.57 -2.42 -17.51
C PRO A 4 3.33 -1.40 -16.39
N LEU A 5 4.13 -0.33 -16.34
CA LEU A 5 4.02 0.73 -15.33
C LEU A 5 2.61 1.34 -15.25
N SER A 6 1.88 1.35 -16.37
CA SER A 6 0.48 1.77 -16.45
C SER A 6 -0.46 0.86 -15.65
N LEU A 7 -0.23 -0.45 -15.67
CA LEU A 7 -1.01 -1.43 -14.93
C LEU A 7 -0.80 -1.26 -13.42
N LEU A 8 0.45 -1.01 -12.99
CA LEU A 8 0.78 -0.76 -11.59
C LEU A 8 0.11 0.53 -11.07
N LYS A 9 0.03 1.58 -11.89
CA LYS A 9 -0.69 2.82 -11.55
C LYS A 9 -2.20 2.62 -11.42
N GLN A 10 -2.80 1.81 -12.28
CA GLN A 10 -4.22 1.46 -12.17
C GLN A 10 -4.51 0.66 -10.90
N MET A 11 -3.70 -0.37 -10.62
CA MET A 11 -3.86 -1.18 -9.41
C MET A 11 -3.72 -0.34 -8.13
N LEU A 12 -2.79 0.61 -8.10
CA LEU A 12 -2.65 1.53 -6.97
C LEU A 12 -3.89 2.40 -6.76
N THR A 13 -4.49 2.88 -7.86
CA THR A 13 -5.69 3.72 -7.82
C THR A 13 -6.92 2.93 -7.36
N GLU A 14 -7.05 1.67 -7.78
CA GLU A 14 -8.11 0.77 -7.31
C GLU A 14 -7.93 0.44 -5.83
N HIS A 15 -6.72 0.08 -5.41
CA HIS A 15 -6.45 -0.22 -4.00
C HIS A 15 -6.61 0.99 -3.08
N GLN A 16 -6.34 2.21 -3.54
CA GLN A 16 -6.67 3.43 -2.78
C GLN A 16 -8.18 3.55 -2.52
N LYS A 17 -9.01 3.31 -3.52
CA LYS A 17 -10.48 3.33 -3.37
C LYS A 17 -11.02 2.20 -2.49
N GLU A 18 -10.40 1.03 -2.55
CA GLU A 18 -10.72 -0.10 -1.67
C GLU A 18 -10.31 0.17 -0.22
N THR A 19 -9.16 0.84 -0.02
CA THR A 19 -8.66 1.19 1.31
C THR A 19 -9.52 2.27 1.98
N GLU A 20 -10.07 3.21 1.22
CA GLU A 20 -11.10 4.15 1.71
C GLU A 20 -12.41 3.45 2.12
N LYS A 21 -12.64 2.22 1.62
CA LYS A 21 -13.82 1.38 1.93
C LYS A 21 -13.53 0.25 2.91
N ALA A 22 -12.29 0.06 3.36
CA ALA A 22 -11.93 -1.02 4.28
C ALA A 22 -12.51 -0.72 5.68
N VAL A 23 -13.64 -1.35 6.00
CA VAL A 23 -14.45 -1.13 7.20
C VAL A 23 -14.18 -2.22 8.25
N THR A 24 -13.42 -3.27 7.94
CA THR A 24 -13.14 -4.40 8.86
C THR A 24 -11.65 -4.59 9.19
N PHE A 25 -11.37 -5.08 10.41
CA PHE A 25 -10.01 -5.29 10.91
C PHE A 25 -9.19 -6.26 10.03
N GLU A 26 -9.85 -7.23 9.40
CA GLU A 26 -9.24 -8.16 8.45
C GLU A 26 -8.77 -7.45 7.18
N GLU A 27 -9.56 -6.53 6.64
CA GLU A 27 -9.17 -5.71 5.49
C GLU A 27 -7.99 -4.79 5.83
N TYR A 28 -7.97 -4.24 7.05
CA TYR A 28 -6.83 -3.47 7.56
C TYR A 28 -5.54 -4.31 7.63
N ILE A 29 -5.61 -5.51 8.20
CA ILE A 29 -4.46 -6.43 8.25
C ILE A 29 -4.00 -6.77 6.82
N ALA A 30 -4.92 -7.04 5.90
CA ALA A 30 -4.61 -7.34 4.51
C ALA A 30 -3.92 -6.18 3.78
N VAL A 31 -4.41 -4.94 3.97
CA VAL A 31 -3.81 -3.72 3.40
C VAL A 31 -2.41 -3.50 3.99
N ARG A 32 -2.23 -3.68 5.30
CA ARG A 32 -0.94 -3.53 5.97
C ARG A 32 0.10 -4.54 5.49
N LEU A 33 -0.28 -5.80 5.31
CA LEU A 33 0.59 -6.84 4.77
C LEU A 33 1.03 -6.53 3.33
N LYS A 34 0.09 -6.08 2.47
CA LYS A 34 0.42 -5.64 1.11
C LYS A 34 1.38 -4.46 1.07
N LEU A 35 1.21 -3.48 1.95
CA LEU A 35 2.12 -2.33 2.05
C LEU A 35 3.53 -2.75 2.49
N GLN A 36 3.65 -3.67 3.44
CA GLN A 36 4.95 -4.23 3.83
C GLN A 36 5.65 -4.97 2.68
N GLU A 37 4.90 -5.74 1.89
CA GLU A 37 5.44 -6.42 0.71
C GLU A 37 5.94 -5.41 -0.34
N LEU A 38 5.17 -4.34 -0.57
CA LEU A 38 5.56 -3.25 -1.48
C LEU A 38 6.80 -2.51 -1.00
N MET A 39 6.92 -2.24 0.30
CA MET A 39 8.13 -1.65 0.89
C MET A 39 9.36 -2.53 0.66
N GLY A 40 9.26 -3.85 0.83
CA GLY A 40 10.35 -4.78 0.54
C GLY A 40 10.77 -4.74 -0.93
N LYS A 41 9.80 -4.67 -1.84
CA LYS A 41 10.05 -4.51 -3.28
C LYS A 41 10.74 -3.17 -3.58
N PHE A 42 10.25 -2.06 -3.06
CA PHE A 42 10.85 -0.74 -3.29
C PHE A 42 12.27 -0.65 -2.73
N ALA A 43 12.53 -1.20 -1.56
CA ALA A 43 13.88 -1.29 -0.99
C ALA A 43 14.85 -2.08 -1.90
N SER A 44 14.38 -3.16 -2.53
CA SER A 44 15.19 -3.95 -3.47
C SER A 44 15.52 -3.23 -4.77
N PHE A 45 14.78 -2.19 -5.13
CA PHE A 45 14.99 -1.35 -6.32
C PHE A 45 15.59 0.03 -5.96
N GLU A 46 15.96 0.28 -4.71
CA GLU A 46 16.44 1.58 -4.20
C GLU A 46 15.44 2.75 -4.43
N GLU A 47 14.16 2.44 -4.59
CA GLU A 47 13.08 3.41 -4.82
C GLU A 47 12.60 4.01 -3.49
N TRP A 48 13.46 4.82 -2.86
CA TRP A 48 13.23 5.34 -1.51
C TRP A 48 12.03 6.29 -1.38
N ASP A 49 11.67 7.03 -2.43
CA ASP A 49 10.47 7.89 -2.45
C ASP A 49 9.19 7.04 -2.40
N LEU A 50 9.15 5.93 -3.15
CA LEU A 50 8.02 4.99 -3.12
C LEU A 50 7.96 4.21 -1.81
N TYR A 51 9.13 3.87 -1.25
CA TYR A 51 9.24 3.28 0.08
C TYR A 51 8.65 4.20 1.15
N GLN A 52 9.01 5.49 1.16
CA GLN A 52 8.46 6.45 2.12
C GLN A 52 6.95 6.59 1.95
N LYS A 53 6.44 6.72 0.72
CA LYS A 53 4.99 6.82 0.46
C LYS A 53 4.22 5.61 0.98
N ALA A 54 4.76 4.39 0.83
CA ALA A 54 4.14 3.18 1.37
C ALA A 54 4.16 3.15 2.92
N ALA A 55 5.25 3.63 3.53
CA ALA A 55 5.36 3.75 4.98
C ALA A 55 4.38 4.78 5.56
N ASP A 56 4.25 5.94 4.92
CA ASP A 56 3.31 6.99 5.32
C ASP A 56 1.86 6.50 5.20
N LEU A 57 1.54 5.78 4.12
CA LEU A 57 0.22 5.17 3.95
C LEU A 57 -0.07 4.20 5.10
N MET A 58 0.89 3.34 5.45
CA MET A 58 0.75 2.37 6.56
C MET A 58 0.51 3.08 7.91
N MET A 59 1.18 4.20 8.17
CA MET A 59 0.99 5.00 9.38
C MET A 59 -0.41 5.63 9.42
N HIS A 60 -0.87 6.17 8.29
CA HIS A 60 -2.22 6.75 8.17
C HIS A 60 -3.32 5.71 8.38
N THR A 61 -3.22 4.51 7.78
CA THR A 61 -4.22 3.45 7.98
C THR A 61 -4.19 2.94 9.43
N SER A 62 -3.02 2.88 10.06
CA SER A 62 -2.89 2.46 11.47
C SER A 62 -3.54 3.45 12.43
N PHE A 63 -3.45 4.75 12.13
CA PHE A 63 -4.07 5.80 12.95
C PHE A 63 -5.61 5.81 12.85
N GLN A 64 -6.17 5.47 11.68
CA GLN A 64 -7.63 5.37 11.50
C GLN A 64 -8.24 4.22 12.32
N TRP A 65 -7.48 3.14 12.56
CA TRP A 65 -7.95 1.95 13.29
C TRP A 65 -7.69 1.96 14.80
N MET A 66 -6.80 2.84 15.29
CA MET A 66 -6.51 3.00 16.73
C MET A 66 -7.44 4.00 17.44
N LYS A 67 -8.40 4.60 16.74
CA LYS A 67 -9.34 5.60 17.25
C LYS A 67 -10.67 4.96 17.64
#